data_AF-A0A5N1L9T0-F1
#
_entry.id   AF-A0A5N1L9T0-F1
#
_cell.length_a   1.000
_cell.length_b   1.000
_cell.length_c   1.000
_cell.angle_alpha   90.00
_cell.angle_beta   90.00
_cell.angle_gamma   90.00
#
_symmetry.space_group_name_H-M   'P 1'
#
loop_
_entity.id
_entity.type
_entity.pdbx_description
1 polymer ?
#
loop_
_entity_poly.entity_id
_entity_poly.type
_entity_poly.pdbx_seq_one_letter_code
_entity_poly.pdbx_strand_id
1 'polypeptide(L)'
;MARRQSRTDIASGAIIALTALAGVAVWSRLPAEVAIHFSASGTPDNYVSKPVGVVLMPALMLATLIVLKLAFRYDPPDVPRVAATITVATMAFMSGIHGLVLAWNLGYSVPFDIVLVGSLVWTVVMVAYALKAEYVD
;
A
#
# COMPACT_ATOMS: atom_id res chain seq x y z
N MET A 1 5.99 5.94 24.23
CA MET A 1 5.09 5.41 23.16
C MET A 1 4.41 6.51 22.34
N ALA A 2 3.73 7.49 22.94
CA ALA A 2 2.96 8.52 22.21
C ALA A 2 3.72 9.26 21.08
N ARG A 3 4.98 9.67 21.30
CA ARG A 3 5.79 10.39 20.30
C ARG A 3 6.20 9.53 19.09
N ARG A 4 6.24 8.20 19.24
CA ARG A 4 6.59 7.27 18.16
C ARG A 4 5.37 7.01 17.28
N GLN A 5 4.22 6.83 17.91
CA GLN A 5 2.93 6.70 17.24
C GLN A 5 2.59 7.96 16.44
N SER A 6 2.84 9.15 16.98
CA SER A 6 2.62 10.40 16.23
C SER A 6 3.50 10.51 14.97
N ARG A 7 4.77 10.07 15.02
CA ARG A 7 5.65 10.04 13.85
C ARG A 7 5.18 9.04 12.80
N THR A 8 4.74 7.86 13.22
CA THR A 8 4.17 6.84 12.32
C THR A 8 2.89 7.31 11.67
N ASP A 9 2.00 7.95 12.42
CA ASP A 9 0.76 8.53 11.90
C ASP A 9 1.05 9.63 10.87
N ILE A 10 1.99 10.54 11.16
CA ILE A 10 2.41 11.59 10.22
C ILE A 10 3.01 10.98 8.95
N ALA A 11 3.92 10.02 9.07
CA ALA A 11 4.54 9.36 7.93
C ALA A 11 3.50 8.63 7.06
N SER A 12 2.60 7.87 7.69
CA SER A 12 1.54 7.13 7.01
C SER A 12 0.55 8.08 6.33
N GLY A 13 0.13 9.15 7.02
CA GLY A 13 -0.73 10.18 6.47
C GLY A 13 -0.09 10.92 5.29
N ALA A 14 1.21 11.21 5.38
CA ALA A 14 1.96 11.82 4.28
C ALA A 14 2.01 10.89 3.06
N ILE A 15 2.28 9.59 3.25
CA ILE A 15 2.27 8.61 2.16
C ILE A 15 0.89 8.55 1.51
N ILE A 16 -0.19 8.42 2.29
CA ILE A 16 -1.57 8.39 1.77
C ILE A 16 -1.90 9.66 0.99
N ALA A 17 -1.55 10.83 1.52
CA ALA A 17 -1.77 12.10 0.85
C ALA A 17 -1.01 12.17 -0.47
N LEU A 18 0.25 11.76 -0.50
CA LEU A 18 1.04 11.69 -1.74
C LEU A 18 0.44 10.71 -2.75
N THR A 19 -0.06 9.54 -2.30
CA THR A 19 -0.76 8.58 -3.17
C THR A 19 -2.00 9.21 -3.81
N ALA A 20 -2.83 9.91 -3.03
CA ALA A 20 -4.01 10.59 -3.55
C ALA A 20 -3.64 11.73 -4.52
N LEU A 21 -2.64 12.54 -4.15
CA LEU A 21 -2.14 13.62 -5.00
C LEU A 21 -1.56 13.11 -6.32
N ALA A 22 -0.90 11.96 -6.33
CA ALA A 22 -0.39 11.35 -7.55
C ALA A 22 -1.52 11.02 -8.54
N GLY A 23 -2.63 10.43 -8.07
CA GLY A 23 -3.79 10.14 -8.91
C GLY A 23 -4.46 11.41 -9.45
N VAL A 24 -4.60 12.46 -8.62
CA VAL A 24 -5.11 13.77 -9.05
C VAL A 24 -4.18 14.43 -10.08
N ALA A 25 -2.87 14.38 -9.86
CA ALA A 25 -1.87 15.00 -10.73
C ALA A 25 -1.85 14.41 -12.15
N VAL A 26 -2.27 13.14 -12.30
CA VAL A 26 -2.32 12.47 -13.61
C VAL A 26 -3.74 12.34 -14.18
N TRP A 27 -4.75 12.87 -13.49
CA TRP A 27 -6.18 12.70 -13.80
C TRP A 27 -6.56 12.99 -15.26
N SER A 28 -6.02 14.08 -15.83
CA SER A 28 -6.31 14.51 -17.20
C SER A 28 -5.79 13.54 -18.27
N ARG A 29 -4.82 12.69 -17.92
CA ARG A 29 -4.18 11.73 -18.83
C ARG A 29 -4.72 10.30 -18.68
N LEU A 30 -5.46 10.02 -17.61
CA LEU A 30 -6.05 8.70 -17.40
C LEU A 30 -7.20 8.43 -18.39
N PRO A 31 -7.40 7.17 -18.82
CA PRO A 31 -8.58 6.75 -19.59
C PRO A 31 -9.88 6.86 -18.77
N ALA A 32 -11.04 6.79 -19.44
CA ALA A 32 -12.34 6.79 -18.77
C ALA A 32 -12.55 5.56 -17.86
N GLU A 33 -12.02 4.41 -18.30
CA GLU A 33 -11.96 3.16 -17.55
C GLU A 33 -10.52 2.84 -17.18
N VAL A 34 -10.30 2.53 -15.90
CA VAL A 34 -8.99 2.28 -15.31
C VAL A 34 -8.92 0.82 -14.92
N ALA A 35 -7.91 0.10 -15.41
CA ALA A 35 -7.60 -1.25 -14.97
C ALA A 35 -7.13 -1.22 -13.52
N ILE A 36 -7.73 -2.05 -12.66
CA ILE A 36 -7.39 -2.11 -11.22
C ILE A 36 -7.06 -3.53 -10.72
N HIS A 37 -7.31 -4.55 -11.53
CA HIS A 37 -6.97 -5.93 -11.23
C HIS A 37 -6.28 -6.57 -12.43
N PHE A 38 -5.33 -7.45 -12.13
CA PHE A 38 -4.49 -8.12 -13.10
C PHE A 38 -4.43 -9.60 -12.73
N SER A 39 -4.57 -10.47 -13.72
CA SER A 39 -4.48 -11.92 -13.56
C SER A 39 -3.05 -12.35 -13.16
N ALA A 40 -2.87 -13.64 -12.87
CA ALA A 40 -1.55 -14.20 -12.59
C ALA A 40 -0.57 -14.11 -13.78
N SER A 41 -1.07 -13.95 -15.01
CA SER A 41 -0.25 -13.69 -16.20
C SER A 41 0.01 -12.21 -16.44
N GLY A 42 -0.40 -11.34 -15.52
CA GLY A 42 -0.21 -9.89 -15.61
C GLY A 42 -1.19 -9.19 -16.56
N THR A 43 -2.23 -9.88 -17.04
CA THR A 43 -3.23 -9.29 -17.95
C THR A 43 -4.33 -8.59 -17.16
N PRO A 44 -4.70 -7.34 -17.50
CA PRO A 44 -5.82 -6.69 -16.84
C PRO A 44 -7.13 -7.43 -17.14
N ASP A 45 -7.93 -7.69 -16.12
CA ASP A 45 -9.19 -8.44 -16.22
C ASP A 45 -10.36 -7.78 -15.46
N ASN A 46 -10.12 -6.68 -14.75
CA ASN A 46 -11.16 -5.85 -14.14
C ASN A 46 -10.85 -4.35 -14.28
N TYR A 47 -11.90 -3.60 -14.58
CA TYR A 47 -11.85 -2.16 -14.85
C TYR A 47 -12.93 -1.44 -14.04
N VAL A 48 -12.64 -0.20 -13.68
CA VAL A 48 -13.58 0.69 -12.99
C VAL A 48 -13.55 2.07 -13.61
N SER A 49 -14.56 2.89 -13.30
CA SER A 49 -14.54 4.31 -13.70
C SER A 49 -13.31 5.03 -13.13
N LYS A 50 -12.79 6.01 -13.89
CA LYS A 50 -11.65 6.86 -13.48
C LYS A 50 -11.73 7.38 -12.04
N PRO A 51 -12.86 7.95 -11.56
CA PRO A 51 -12.95 8.42 -10.17
C PRO A 51 -12.71 7.30 -9.16
N VAL A 52 -13.28 6.11 -9.41
CA VAL A 52 -13.08 4.94 -8.54
C VAL A 52 -11.62 4.49 -8.59
N GLY A 53 -11.02 4.38 -9.77
CA GLY A 53 -9.63 3.95 -9.92
C GLY A 53 -8.61 4.84 -9.20
N VAL A 54 -8.89 6.15 -9.10
CA VAL A 54 -8.03 7.12 -8.40
C VAL A 54 -8.27 7.15 -6.90
N VAL A 55 -9.52 7.03 -6.45
CA VAL A 55 -9.87 7.19 -5.01
C VAL A 55 -9.78 5.88 -4.23
N LEU A 56 -9.96 4.73 -4.88
CA LEU A 56 -10.07 3.44 -4.22
C LEU A 56 -8.83 3.10 -3.37
N MET A 57 -7.61 3.23 -3.91
CA MET A 57 -6.41 2.88 -3.16
C MET A 57 -6.17 3.79 -1.95
N PRO A 58 -6.22 5.14 -2.05
CA PRO A 58 -6.16 6.00 -0.88
C PRO A 58 -7.21 5.67 0.20
N ALA A 59 -8.44 5.33 -0.20
CA ALA A 59 -9.49 4.93 0.74
C ALA A 59 -9.15 3.60 1.44
N LEU A 60 -8.66 2.60 0.69
CA LEU A 60 -8.19 1.34 1.26
C LEU A 60 -6.99 1.55 2.21
N MET A 61 -6.06 2.44 1.89
CA MET A 61 -4.93 2.74 2.77
C MET A 61 -5.38 3.35 4.09
N LEU A 62 -6.37 4.26 4.08
CA LEU A 62 -6.96 4.82 5.30
C LEU A 62 -7.64 3.72 6.13
N ALA A 63 -8.42 2.85 5.49
CA ALA A 63 -9.08 1.73 6.17
C ALA A 63 -8.04 0.78 6.80
N THR A 64 -7.00 0.40 6.05
CA THR A 64 -5.90 -0.43 6.54
C THR A 64 -5.15 0.21 7.69
N LEU A 65 -4.87 1.52 7.63
CA LEU A 65 -4.22 2.24 8.73
C LEU A 65 -5.07 2.20 10.00
N ILE A 66 -6.39 2.37 9.90
CA ILE A 66 -7.31 2.25 11.04
C ILE A 66 -7.28 0.83 11.61
N VAL A 67 -7.36 -0.19 10.75
CA VAL A 67 -7.31 -1.60 11.16
C VAL A 67 -6.01 -1.92 11.90
N LEU A 68 -4.86 -1.53 11.34
CA LEU A 68 -3.56 -1.77 11.97
C LEU A 68 -3.43 -1.04 13.32
N LYS A 69 -3.90 0.21 13.41
CA LYS A 69 -3.91 0.97 14.66
C LYS A 69 -4.78 0.30 15.73
N LEU A 70 -5.92 -0.26 15.32
CA LEU A 70 -6.82 -0.95 16.23
C LEU A 70 -6.22 -2.29 16.68
N ALA A 71 -5.65 -3.06 15.75
CA ALA A 71 -4.98 -4.32 16.05
C ALA A 71 -3.86 -4.13 17.07
N PHE A 72 -2.91 -3.22 16.80
CA PHE A 72 -1.79 -2.95 17.72
C PHE A 72 -2.17 -2.22 19.00
N ARG A 73 -3.41 -1.73 19.11
CA ARG A 73 -3.93 -1.21 20.38
C ARG A 73 -4.40 -2.33 21.30
N TYR A 74 -5.01 -3.36 20.75
CA TYR A 74 -5.53 -4.50 21.52
C TYR A 74 -4.47 -5.57 21.77
N ASP A 75 -3.59 -5.79 20.78
CA ASP A 75 -2.51 -6.77 20.84
C ASP A 75 -1.20 -6.09 20.39
N PRO A 76 -0.59 -5.28 21.27
CA PRO A 76 0.65 -4.60 20.97
C PRO A 76 1.82 -5.60 20.91
N PRO A 77 2.76 -5.46 19.96
CA PRO A 77 3.98 -6.27 19.95
C PRO A 77 4.89 -5.92 21.14
N ASP A 78 5.71 -6.88 21.58
CA ASP A 78 6.68 -6.70 22.66
C ASP A 78 7.75 -5.70 22.26
N VAL A 79 8.14 -5.67 20.98
CA VAL A 79 9.03 -4.65 20.42
C VAL A 79 8.21 -3.54 19.73
N PRO A 80 8.09 -2.33 20.32
CA PRO A 80 7.24 -1.26 19.78
C PRO A 80 7.69 -0.74 18.41
N ARG A 81 8.87 -1.15 17.94
CA ARG A 81 9.35 -0.85 16.59
C ARG A 81 8.57 -1.61 15.53
N VAL A 82 8.18 -2.84 15.80
CA VAL A 82 7.54 -3.75 14.85
C VAL A 82 6.24 -3.16 14.31
N ALA A 83 5.33 -2.72 15.19
CA ALA A 83 4.07 -2.09 14.80
C ALA A 83 4.25 -0.91 13.83
N ALA A 84 5.22 -0.03 14.12
CA ALA A 84 5.47 1.13 13.27
C ALA A 84 6.10 0.75 11.93
N THR A 85 7.05 -0.20 11.91
CA THR A 85 7.70 -0.66 10.69
C THR A 85 6.66 -1.30 9.78
N ILE A 86 5.83 -2.22 10.31
CA ILE A 86 4.75 -2.87 9.56
C ILE A 86 3.78 -1.83 9.01
N THR A 87 3.35 -0.87 9.83
CA THR A 87 2.41 0.17 9.40
C THR A 87 2.97 0.99 8.24
N VAL A 88 4.17 1.58 8.39
CA VAL A 88 4.76 2.43 7.34
C VAL A 88 5.11 1.61 6.10
N ALA A 89 5.65 0.39 6.26
CA ALA A 89 5.97 -0.49 5.14
C ALA A 89 4.71 -0.89 4.35
N THR A 90 3.60 -1.15 5.02
CA THR A 90 2.31 -1.45 4.38
C THR A 90 1.80 -0.26 3.59
N MET A 91 1.86 0.96 4.16
CA MET A 91 1.47 2.17 3.43
C MET A 91 2.36 2.42 2.20
N ALA A 92 3.67 2.25 2.36
CA ALA A 92 4.62 2.40 1.25
C ALA A 92 4.35 1.36 0.14
N PHE A 93 4.08 0.11 0.52
CA PHE A 93 3.74 -0.96 -0.42
C PHE A 93 2.46 -0.63 -1.20
N MET A 94 1.38 -0.28 -0.51
CA MET A 94 0.10 0.08 -1.16
C MET A 94 0.26 1.32 -2.07
N SER A 95 1.03 2.33 -1.66
CA SER A 95 1.36 3.49 -2.50
C SER A 95 2.15 3.07 -3.75
N GLY A 96 3.09 2.14 -3.62
CA GLY A 96 3.84 1.58 -4.74
C GLY A 96 2.92 0.88 -5.74
N ILE A 97 2.01 0.03 -5.26
CA ILE A 97 1.01 -0.63 -6.10
C ILE A 97 0.12 0.40 -6.81
N HIS A 98 -0.33 1.47 -6.13
CA HIS A 98 -1.09 2.53 -6.80
C HIS A 98 -0.29 3.20 -7.91
N GLY A 99 0.99 3.51 -7.67
CA GLY A 99 1.87 4.10 -8.67
C GLY A 99 2.03 3.22 -9.92
N LEU A 100 2.15 1.90 -9.73
CA LEU A 100 2.21 0.92 -10.81
C LEU A 100 0.89 0.84 -11.59
N VAL A 101 -0.25 0.85 -10.90
CA VAL A 101 -1.57 0.92 -11.53
C VAL A 101 -1.72 2.21 -12.36
N LEU A 102 -1.31 3.36 -11.83
CA LEU A 102 -1.32 4.62 -12.58
C LEU A 102 -0.39 4.55 -13.79
N ALA A 103 0.82 3.99 -13.64
CA ALA A 103 1.76 3.84 -14.75
C ALA A 103 1.17 2.99 -15.89
N TRP A 104 0.57 1.83 -15.56
CA TRP A 104 -0.12 1.01 -16.55
C TRP A 104 -1.20 1.79 -17.31
N ASN A 105 -2.08 2.48 -16.57
CA ASN A 105 -3.19 3.22 -17.16
C ASN A 105 -2.75 4.50 -17.90
N LEU A 106 -1.49 4.93 -17.75
CA LEU A 106 -0.87 5.98 -18.55
C LEU A 106 -0.20 5.45 -19.83
N GLY A 107 -0.24 4.13 -20.07
CA GLY A 107 0.33 3.48 -21.25
C GLY A 107 1.77 2.98 -21.07
N TYR A 108 2.31 2.97 -19.84
CA TYR A 108 3.59 2.34 -19.57
C TYR A 108 3.45 0.83 -19.42
N SER A 109 4.44 0.07 -19.92
CA SER A 109 4.49 -1.38 -19.71
C SER A 109 4.88 -1.70 -18.26
N VAL A 110 3.99 -2.36 -17.53
CA VAL A 110 4.24 -2.84 -16.16
C VAL A 110 4.13 -4.37 -16.13
N PRO A 111 5.17 -5.10 -15.72
CA PRO A 111 5.13 -6.56 -15.62
C PRO A 111 4.41 -7.00 -14.34
N PHE A 112 3.08 -7.05 -14.36
CA PHE A 112 2.27 -7.37 -13.17
C PHE A 112 2.44 -8.80 -12.66
N ASP A 113 2.89 -9.73 -13.50
CA ASP A 113 3.37 -11.06 -13.11
C ASP A 113 4.57 -10.99 -12.15
N ILE A 114 5.53 -10.11 -12.43
CA ILE A 114 6.68 -9.86 -11.55
C ILE A 114 6.25 -9.08 -10.31
N VAL A 115 5.31 -8.14 -10.44
CA VAL A 115 4.76 -7.39 -9.30
C VAL A 115 4.07 -8.34 -8.31
N LEU A 116 3.37 -9.37 -8.80
CA LEU A 116 2.80 -10.42 -7.96
C LEU A 116 3.90 -11.14 -7.16
N VAL A 117 4.97 -11.59 -7.80
CA VAL A 117 6.11 -12.22 -7.12
C VAL A 117 6.72 -11.27 -6.08
N GLY A 118 6.93 -10.01 -6.45
CA GLY A 118 7.44 -8.99 -5.53
C GLY A 118 6.54 -8.75 -4.31
N SER A 119 5.22 -8.85 -4.49
CA SER A 119 4.23 -8.73 -3.41
C SER A 119 4.28 -9.90 -2.44
N LEU A 120 4.47 -11.13 -2.97
CA LEU A 120 4.68 -12.33 -2.16
C LEU A 120 5.99 -12.25 -1.36
N VAL A 121 7.08 -11.84 -2.03
CA VAL A 121 8.38 -11.62 -1.37
C VAL A 121 8.27 -10.57 -0.28
N TRP A 122 7.60 -9.44 -0.55
CA TRP A 122 7.36 -8.40 0.45
C TRP A 122 6.65 -8.98 1.68
N THR A 123 5.63 -9.81 1.48
CA THR A 123 4.89 -10.45 2.57
C THR A 123 5.81 -11.36 3.40
N VAL A 124 6.58 -12.22 2.76
CA VAL A 124 7.55 -13.11 3.43
C VAL A 124 8.57 -12.31 4.23
N VAL A 125 9.10 -11.23 3.66
CA VAL A 125 10.08 -10.36 4.33
C VAL A 125 9.47 -9.66 5.55
N MET A 126 8.24 -9.16 5.46
CA MET A 126 7.58 -8.51 6.60
C MET A 126 7.27 -9.50 7.73
N VAL A 127 6.80 -10.70 7.41
CA VAL A 127 6.59 -11.76 8.40
C VAL A 127 7.90 -12.18 9.04
N ALA A 128 8.94 -12.45 8.25
CA ALA A 128 10.26 -12.83 8.76
C ALA A 128 10.88 -11.73 9.65
N TYR A 129 10.72 -10.47 9.26
CA TYR A 129 11.13 -9.32 10.07
C TYR A 129 10.42 -9.30 11.43
N ALA A 130 9.09 -9.44 11.44
CA ALA A 130 8.30 -9.42 12.66
C ALA A 130 8.68 -10.58 13.59
N LEU A 131 8.78 -11.80 13.06
CA LEU A 131 9.16 -12.99 13.84
C LEU A 131 10.57 -12.86 14.43
N LYS A 132 11.53 -12.39 13.61
CA LYS A 132 12.90 -12.21 14.08
C LYS A 132 12.94 -11.17 15.21
N ALA A 133 12.30 -10.03 15.01
CA ALA A 133 12.35 -8.92 15.96
C ALA A 133 11.65 -9.23 17.30
N GLU A 134 10.65 -10.11 17.31
CA GLU A 134 9.88 -10.44 18.53
C GLU A 134 10.41 -11.67 19.28
N TYR A 135 11.05 -12.64 18.59
CA TYR A 135 11.30 -13.97 19.18
C TYR A 135 12.74 -14.49 19.06
N VAL A 136 13.62 -13.81 18.33
CA VAL A 136 14.97 -14.35 18.02
C VAL A 136 16.10 -13.46 18.54
N ASP A 137 15.80 -12.21 18.90
CA ASP A 137 16.71 -11.26 19.54
C ASP A 137 16.37 -11.09 21.04
#